data_AF-A0A3M1BGB3-F1
#
_entry.id   AF-A0A3M1BGB3-F1
#
_cell.length_a   1.000
_cell.length_b   1.000
_cell.length_c   1.000
_cell.angle_alpha   90.00
_cell.angle_beta   90.00
_cell.angle_gamma   90.00
#
_symmetry.space_group_name_H-M   'P 1'
#
loop_
_entity.id
_entity.type
_entity.pdbx_description
1 polymer ?
#
loop_
_entity_poly.entity_id
_entity_poly.type
_entity_poly.pdbx_seq_one_letter_code
_entity_poly.pdbx_strand_id
1 'polypeptide(L)'
;LSECRLPVSGKSTFKEEFVTAGGVALHEVDFRRFESKLLPGLFLAGEVLDIDAITGGFNFQAAWTGGWLAGEGVVDVLSINS
;
A
#
# COMPACT_ATOMS: atom_id res chain seq x y z
N LEU A 1 -27.56 -21.07 23.45
CA LEU A 1 -26.78 -19.83 23.66
C LEU A 1 -26.10 -19.42 22.34
N SER A 2 -26.86 -19.29 21.26
CA SER A 2 -26.32 -19.08 19.90
C SER A 2 -26.81 -17.81 19.23
N GLU A 3 -27.72 -17.06 19.86
CA GLU A 3 -28.23 -15.79 19.32
C GLU A 3 -28.15 -14.70 20.39
N CYS A 4 -27.15 -13.82 20.25
CA CYS A 4 -27.04 -12.58 21.01
C CYS A 4 -27.11 -11.42 20.02
N ARG A 5 -28.17 -10.61 20.12
CA ARG A 5 -28.31 -9.38 19.30
C ARG A 5 -27.76 -8.21 20.09
N LEU A 6 -26.64 -7.66 19.63
CA LEU A 6 -26.00 -6.48 20.20
C LEU A 6 -26.47 -5.23 19.45
N PRO A 7 -27.13 -4.26 20.11
CA PRO A 7 -27.51 -3.01 19.48
C PRO A 7 -26.25 -2.17 19.20
N VAL A 8 -26.02 -1.84 17.92
CA VAL A 8 -24.90 -0.99 17.49
C VAL A 8 -25.38 0.46 17.41
N SER A 9 -24.85 1.35 18.26
CA SER A 9 -25.28 2.76 18.34
C SER A 9 -24.39 3.74 17.54
N GLY A 10 -23.42 3.25 16.78
CA GLY A 10 -22.54 4.07 15.93
C GLY A 10 -21.10 3.55 15.90
N LYS A 11 -20.26 4.15 15.04
CA LYS A 11 -18.81 3.92 15.03
C LYS A 11 -18.15 4.87 16.05
N SER A 12 -17.15 4.37 16.78
CA SER A 12 -16.33 5.19 17.70
C SER A 12 -15.68 6.36 16.96
N THR A 13 -15.70 7.55 17.56
CA THR A 13 -15.05 8.78 17.06
C THR A 13 -13.55 8.84 17.40
N PHE A 14 -13.02 7.82 18.07
CA PHE A 14 -11.59 7.76 18.39
C PHE A 14 -10.82 7.29 17.16
N LYS A 15 -10.11 8.23 16.54
CA LYS A 15 -9.08 8.07 15.49
C LYS A 15 -7.87 7.26 16.00
N GLU A 16 -8.08 6.01 16.38
CA GLU A 16 -7.02 4.99 16.35
C GLU A 16 -7.23 4.16 15.08
N GLU A 17 -7.19 4.83 13.93
CA GLU A 17 -7.22 4.16 12.64
C GLU A 17 -5.84 3.53 12.41
N PHE A 18 -5.78 2.20 12.56
CA PHE A 18 -4.56 1.41 12.41
C PHE A 18 -4.02 1.35 10.97
N VAL A 19 -4.78 1.86 10.01
CA VAL A 19 -4.50 1.84 8.57
C VAL A 19 -5.19 3.04 7.93
N THR A 20 -4.51 3.70 6.99
CA THR A 20 -5.11 4.80 6.22
C THR A 20 -5.87 4.21 5.03
N ALA A 21 -7.18 4.45 4.96
CA ALA A 21 -7.95 4.12 3.76
C ALA A 21 -7.67 5.19 2.68
N GLY A 22 -6.88 4.82 1.66
CA GLY A 22 -6.49 5.68 0.54
C GLY A 22 -4.97 5.89 0.44
N GLY A 23 -4.50 6.16 -0.78
CA GLY A 23 -3.09 6.32 -1.13
C GLY A 23 -2.92 6.70 -2.59
N VAL A 24 -1.71 6.58 -3.13
CA VAL A 24 -1.47 6.76 -4.57
C VAL A 24 -2.26 5.72 -5.35
N ALA A 25 -2.99 6.17 -6.37
CA ALA A 25 -3.86 5.31 -7.14
C ALA A 25 -3.03 4.27 -7.90
N LEU A 26 -3.38 2.98 -7.71
CA LEU A 26 -2.63 1.86 -8.28
C LEU A 26 -2.46 1.94 -9.81
N HIS A 27 -3.41 2.54 -10.53
CA HIS A 27 -3.32 2.69 -11.98
C HIS A 27 -2.23 3.68 -12.42
N GLU A 28 -1.77 4.57 -11.53
CA GLU A 28 -0.70 5.55 -11.77
C GLU A 28 0.70 4.98 -11.48
N VAL A 29 0.79 3.72 -11.05
CA VAL A 29 2.06 3.04 -10.75
C VAL A 29 2.32 1.89 -11.73
N ASP A 30 3.56 1.76 -12.22
CA ASP A 30 4.00 0.56 -12.94
C ASP A 30 4.46 -0.51 -11.94
N PHE A 31 3.62 -1.50 -11.68
CA PHE A 31 3.91 -2.57 -10.72
C PHE A 31 5.10 -3.49 -11.06
N ARG A 32 5.68 -3.38 -12.26
CA ARG A 32 6.91 -4.12 -12.57
C ARG A 32 8.13 -3.53 -11.87
N ARG A 33 8.13 -2.21 -11.65
CA ARG A 33 9.27 -1.45 -11.10
C ARG A 33 8.89 -0.53 -9.95
N PHE A 34 7.59 -0.41 -9.65
CA PHE A 34 7.03 0.50 -8.64
C PHE A 34 7.34 1.99 -8.91
N GLU A 35 7.51 2.35 -10.18
CA GLU A 35 7.72 3.73 -10.65
C GLU A 35 6.37 4.42 -10.93
N SER A 36 6.30 5.73 -10.66
CA SER A 36 5.18 6.56 -11.07
C SER A 36 5.11 6.71 -12.59
N LYS A 37 3.93 6.48 -13.16
CA LYS A 37 3.66 6.74 -14.58
C LYS A 37 3.53 8.23 -14.90
N LEU A 38 3.32 9.07 -13.88
CA LEU A 38 3.15 10.51 -14.03
C LEU A 38 4.46 11.27 -13.86
N LEU A 39 5.35 10.78 -13.00
CA LEU A 39 6.65 11.40 -12.72
C LEU A 39 7.78 10.36 -12.84
N PRO A 40 8.48 10.30 -13.98
CA PRO A 40 9.63 9.41 -14.15
C PRO A 40 10.71 9.67 -13.08
N GLY A 41 11.27 8.59 -12.54
CA GLY A 41 12.26 8.62 -11.46
C GLY A 41 11.67 8.69 -10.04
N LEU A 42 10.34 8.79 -9.88
CA LEU A 42 9.67 8.66 -8.58
C LEU A 42 9.20 7.22 -8.37
N PHE A 43 9.61 6.61 -7.26
CA PHE A 43 9.25 5.24 -6.89
C PHE A 43 8.47 5.24 -5.57
N LEU A 44 7.44 4.39 -5.49
CA LEU A 44 6.47 4.37 -4.38
C LEU A 44 6.20 2.92 -3.98
N ALA A 45 6.30 2.59 -2.69
CA ALA A 45 6.02 1.25 -2.18
C ALA A 45 5.49 1.29 -0.74
N GLY A 46 4.82 0.21 -0.33
CA GLY A 46 4.25 0.08 1.02
C GLY A 46 2.89 0.78 1.15
N GLU A 47 2.55 1.16 2.38
CA GLU A 47 1.22 1.68 2.77
C GLU A 47 0.87 3.04 2.12
N VAL A 48 1.82 3.69 1.44
CA VAL A 48 1.54 4.90 0.63
C VAL A 48 0.73 4.58 -0.63
N LEU A 49 0.77 3.33 -1.10
CA LEU A 49 -0.06 2.85 -2.20
C LEU A 49 -1.43 2.46 -1.65
N ASP A 50 -2.48 2.67 -2.45
CA ASP A 50 -3.85 2.26 -2.10
C ASP A 50 -4.01 0.73 -2.15
N ILE A 51 -3.33 0.02 -1.25
CA ILE A 51 -3.31 -1.43 -1.10
C ILE A 51 -3.89 -1.76 0.27
N ASP A 52 -5.19 -2.06 0.31
CA ASP A 52 -5.86 -2.58 1.50
C ASP A 52 -5.78 -4.11 1.50
N ALA A 53 -4.92 -4.68 2.34
CA ALA A 53 -4.91 -6.12 2.57
C ALA A 53 -5.69 -6.50 3.84
N ILE A 54 -6.27 -7.71 3.83
CA ILE A 54 -6.94 -8.28 5.01
C ILE A 54 -5.93 -8.38 6.17
N THR A 55 -6.38 -8.14 7.41
CA THR A 55 -5.54 -8.30 8.61
C THR A 55 -4.93 -9.70 8.69
N GLY A 56 -3.70 -9.83 9.19
CA GLY A 56 -2.99 -11.12 9.29
C GLY A 56 -1.59 -11.16 8.65
N GLY A 57 -0.94 -9.99 8.48
CA GLY A 57 0.43 -9.89 7.96
C GLY A 57 0.53 -9.59 6.46
N PHE A 58 -0.60 -9.54 5.74
CA PHE A 58 -0.61 -9.27 4.30
C PHE A 58 -0.14 -7.84 3.96
N ASN A 59 -0.42 -6.85 4.81
CA ASN A 59 0.13 -5.49 4.65
C ASN A 59 1.66 -5.47 4.70
N PHE A 60 2.25 -6.23 5.64
CA PHE A 60 3.71 -6.37 5.70
C PHE A 60 4.25 -7.07 4.46
N GLN A 61 3.64 -8.17 4.03
CA GLN A 61 4.07 -8.87 2.82
C GLN A 61 4.05 -7.95 1.59
N ALA A 62 2.99 -7.16 1.41
CA ALA A 62 2.89 -6.19 0.32
C ALA A 62 3.98 -5.11 0.42
N ALA A 63 4.25 -4.60 1.61
CA ALA A 63 5.29 -3.60 1.83
C ALA A 63 6.70 -4.13 1.53
N TRP A 64 7.05 -5.34 2.01
CA TRP A 64 8.37 -5.92 1.78
C TRP A 64 8.62 -6.26 0.31
N THR A 65 7.66 -6.93 -0.34
CA THR A 65 7.79 -7.28 -1.77
C THR A 65 7.81 -6.04 -2.65
N GLY A 66 6.93 -5.07 -2.39
CA GLY A 66 6.90 -3.81 -3.13
C GLY A 66 8.17 -2.98 -2.95
N GLY A 67 8.69 -2.90 -1.72
CA GLY A 67 9.93 -2.19 -1.42
C GLY A 67 11.15 -2.79 -2.13
N TRP A 68 11.25 -4.13 -2.18
CA TRP A 68 12.30 -4.80 -2.94
C TRP A 68 12.24 -4.48 -4.44
N LEU A 69 11.05 -4.59 -5.05
CA LEU A 69 10.85 -4.30 -6.48
C LEU A 69 11.11 -2.83 -6.83
N ALA A 70 10.72 -1.90 -5.95
CA ALA A 70 11.03 -0.49 -6.10
C ALA A 70 12.55 -0.22 -6.07
N GLY A 71 13.27 -0.87 -5.16
CA GLY A 71 14.73 -0.78 -5.09
C GLY A 71 15.43 -1.26 -6.36
N GLU A 72 15.05 -2.44 -6.86
CA GLU A 72 15.56 -2.97 -8.13
C GLU A 72 15.21 -2.04 -9.31
N GLY A 73 14.00 -1.48 -9.33
CA GLY A 73 13.56 -0.50 -10.32
C GLY A 73 14.42 0.77 -10.34
N VAL A 74 14.82 1.26 -9.17
CA VAL A 74 15.73 2.42 -9.05
C VAL A 74 17.10 2.09 -9.66
N VAL A 75 17.67 0.92 -9.33
CA VAL A 75 18.98 0.49 -9.86
C VAL A 75 18.94 0.34 -11.38
N ASP A 76 17.89 -0.28 -11.92
CA ASP A 76 17.66 -0.42 -13.36
C ASP A 76 17.69 0.94 -14.08
N VAL A 77 16.92 1.92 -13.57
CA VAL A 77 16.80 3.24 -14.17
C VAL A 77 18.11 4.02 -14.09
N LEU A 78 18.83 3.94 -12.97
CA LEU A 78 20.14 4.60 -12.84
C LEU A 78 21.20 3.97 -13.75
N SER A 79 21.17 2.65 -13.91
CA SER A 79 22.13 1.91 -14.76
C SER A 79 21.94 2.19 -16.25
N ILE A 80 20.71 2.49 -16.70
CA ILE A 80 20.43 2.86 -18.10
C ILE A 80 20.94 4.29 -18.42
N ASN A 81 20.99 5.16 -17.42
CA ASN A 81 21.40 6.57 -17.59
C ASN A 81 22.89 6.81 -17.30
N SER A 82 23.66 5.75 -17.04
CA SER A 82 25.13 5.76 -16.80
C SER A 82 25.89 5.43 -18.08
#